data_AF-A0AAN7AE11-F1
#
_entry.id   AF-A0AAN7AE11-F1
#
_cell.length_a   1.000
_cell.length_b   1.000
_cell.length_c   1.000
_cell.angle_alpha   90.00
_cell.angle_beta   90.00
_cell.angle_gamma   90.00
#
_symmetry.space_group_name_H-M   'P 1'
#
loop_
_entity.id
_entity.type
_entity.pdbx_description
1 polymer ?
#
loop_
_entity_poly.entity_id
_entity_poly.type
_entity_poly.pdbx_seq_one_letter_code
_entity_poly.pdbx_strand_id
1 'polypeptide(L)'
;MSSIYTPLNPLHSEIRLLVIHPGKDADPIHCSLQHTSLEEPRDFEALSYVWGSEENLKVVSVENFTFEVTINLHAALRRLRKPTESRSIWADAICINQQDIEEKNYQLPLVGRIYTEATNVVVWLGEKKVSTVSELIPQLLIQCRLRECHVHVPPLSCANRYKAFIPVEISTAQATIIVLTGQ
;
A
#
# COMPACT_ATOMS: atom_id res chain seq x y z
N MET A 1 -13.24 -18.33 18.09
CA MET A 1 -13.31 -17.26 17.08
C MET A 1 -12.13 -17.46 16.14
N SER A 2 -12.38 -17.74 14.87
CA SER A 2 -11.32 -17.85 13.87
C SER A 2 -10.82 -16.43 13.55
N SER A 3 -9.59 -16.12 13.95
CA SER A 3 -8.91 -14.89 13.55
C SER A 3 -8.39 -15.04 12.12
N ILE A 4 -8.45 -13.98 11.32
CA ILE A 4 -7.79 -13.94 10.00
C ILE A 4 -6.26 -13.90 10.14
N TYR A 5 -5.79 -13.51 11.32
CA TYR A 5 -4.39 -13.30 11.63
C TYR A 5 -3.81 -14.51 12.35
N THR A 6 -2.89 -15.19 11.66
CA THR A 6 -1.92 -16.07 12.31
C THR A 6 -0.79 -15.21 12.89
N PRO A 7 -0.37 -15.40 14.16
CA PRO A 7 0.64 -14.55 14.82
C PRO A 7 1.94 -14.43 14.02
N LEU A 8 2.57 -13.25 14.04
CA LEU A 8 3.89 -13.02 13.45
C LEU A 8 4.98 -13.29 14.48
N ASN A 9 6.12 -13.80 14.02
CA ASN A 9 7.29 -14.01 14.85
C ASN A 9 8.20 -12.76 14.85
N PRO A 10 8.30 -12.03 15.97
CA PRO A 10 9.13 -10.83 16.06
C PRO A 10 10.63 -11.12 15.93
N LEU A 11 11.10 -12.34 16.23
CA LEU A 11 12.52 -12.71 16.12
C LEU A 11 12.98 -12.85 14.67
N HIS A 12 12.06 -13.06 13.73
CA HIS A 12 12.34 -13.22 12.31
C HIS A 12 11.84 -12.03 11.47
N SER A 13 11.54 -10.88 12.09
CA SER A 13 11.02 -9.70 11.38
C SER A 13 9.84 -10.06 10.45
N GLU A 14 8.95 -10.94 10.90
CA GLU A 14 7.86 -11.42 10.05
C GLU A 14 6.84 -10.31 9.79
N ILE A 15 6.33 -10.30 8.57
CA ILE A 15 5.28 -9.39 8.10
C ILE A 15 4.22 -10.18 7.34
N ARG A 16 3.06 -9.56 7.10
CA ARG A 16 2.07 -10.05 6.15
C ARG A 16 2.09 -9.20 4.89
N LEU A 17 1.92 -9.85 3.75
CA LEU A 17 1.65 -9.21 2.48
C LEU A 17 0.21 -9.50 2.09
N LEU A 18 -0.51 -8.46 1.69
CA LEU A 18 -1.82 -8.56 1.08
C LEU A 18 -1.64 -8.88 -0.41
N VAL A 19 -2.09 -10.05 -0.82
CA VAL A 19 -2.10 -10.45 -2.23
C VAL A 19 -3.47 -10.10 -2.80
N ILE A 20 -3.53 -9.09 -3.66
CA ILE A 20 -4.75 -8.73 -4.38
C ILE A 20 -4.93 -9.72 -5.55
N HIS A 21 -6.06 -10.40 -5.62
CA HIS A 21 -6.37 -11.32 -6.72
C HIS A 21 -6.86 -10.58 -7.96
N PRO A 22 -6.65 -11.15 -9.17
CA PRO A 22 -7.10 -10.52 -10.40
C PRO A 22 -8.63 -10.41 -10.49
N GLY A 23 -9.10 -9.40 -11.21
CA GLY A 23 -10.53 -9.19 -11.44
C GLY A 23 -10.81 -7.94 -12.26
N LYS A 24 -12.03 -7.83 -12.78
CA LYS A 24 -12.49 -6.65 -13.53
C LYS A 24 -12.89 -5.55 -12.55
N ASP A 25 -12.89 -4.30 -13.00
CA ASP A 25 -13.15 -3.13 -12.14
C ASP A 25 -14.43 -3.25 -11.29
N ALA A 26 -15.53 -3.73 -11.88
CA ALA A 26 -16.81 -3.91 -11.20
C ALA A 26 -16.85 -5.11 -10.22
N ASP A 27 -15.93 -6.07 -10.33
CA ASP A 27 -15.94 -7.29 -9.52
C ASP A 27 -15.57 -6.97 -8.06
N PRO A 28 -16.12 -7.70 -7.06
CA PRO A 28 -15.68 -7.61 -5.67
C PRO A 28 -14.16 -7.81 -5.54
N ILE A 29 -13.54 -7.13 -4.57
CA ILE A 29 -12.10 -7.28 -4.32
C ILE A 29 -11.89 -8.51 -3.43
N HIS A 30 -11.11 -9.46 -3.93
CA HIS A 30 -10.66 -10.63 -3.21
C HIS A 30 -9.15 -10.54 -2.98
N CYS A 31 -8.73 -10.85 -1.77
CA CYS A 31 -7.34 -10.85 -1.36
C CYS A 31 -7.03 -12.09 -0.51
N SER A 32 -5.75 -12.40 -0.38
CA SER A 32 -5.21 -13.37 0.57
C SER A 32 -4.10 -12.73 1.40
N LEU A 33 -3.81 -13.28 2.58
CA LEU A 33 -2.68 -12.85 3.42
C LEU A 33 -1.55 -13.86 3.32
N GLN A 34 -0.39 -13.40 2.88
CA GLN A 34 0.81 -14.21 2.80
C GLN A 34 1.79 -13.81 3.90
N HIS A 35 2.19 -14.77 4.72
CA HIS A 35 3.28 -14.60 5.68
C HIS A 35 4.64 -14.61 5.00
N THR A 36 5.51 -13.71 5.44
CA THR A 36 6.91 -13.64 4.98
C THR A 36 7.78 -12.96 6.03
N SER A 37 9.09 -12.90 5.79
CA SER A 37 10.09 -12.30 6.66
C SER A 37 10.87 -11.26 5.87
N LEU A 38 11.18 -10.13 6.51
CA LEU A 38 12.11 -9.14 5.94
C LEU A 38 13.56 -9.65 5.91
N GLU A 39 13.87 -10.77 6.56
CA GLU A 39 15.18 -11.42 6.47
C GLU A 39 15.31 -12.30 5.21
N GLU A 40 14.19 -12.65 4.57
CA GLU A 40 14.12 -13.42 3.33
C GLU A 40 13.51 -12.57 2.21
N PRO A 41 14.32 -11.96 1.33
CA PRO A 41 13.83 -10.98 0.38
C PRO A 41 12.77 -11.58 -0.57
N ARG A 42 11.61 -10.93 -0.64
CA ARG A 42 10.55 -11.20 -1.60
C ARG A 42 10.14 -9.91 -2.29
N ASP A 43 9.73 -10.02 -3.55
CA ASP A 43 9.20 -8.87 -4.27
C ASP A 43 7.82 -8.51 -3.73
N PHE A 44 7.72 -7.35 -3.10
CA PHE A 44 6.46 -6.73 -2.70
C PHE A 44 6.51 -5.22 -2.92
N GLU A 45 5.34 -4.60 -2.90
CA GLU A 45 5.22 -3.14 -2.92
C GLU A 45 4.65 -2.63 -1.60
N ALA A 46 5.04 -1.44 -1.16
CA ALA A 46 4.44 -0.79 0.00
C ALA A 46 3.40 0.24 -0.44
N LEU A 47 2.21 0.23 0.14
CA LEU A 47 1.15 1.19 -0.15
C LEU A 47 1.11 2.30 0.92
N SER A 48 1.44 3.52 0.52
CA SER A 48 1.19 4.75 1.27
C SER A 48 -0.09 5.41 0.75
N TYR A 49 -1.00 5.77 1.64
CA TYR A 49 -2.30 6.36 1.30
C TYR A 49 -2.81 7.23 2.43
N VAL A 50 -3.65 8.22 2.09
CA VAL A 50 -4.32 9.03 3.11
C VAL A 50 -5.37 8.16 3.80
N TRP A 51 -5.27 8.04 5.11
CA TRP A 51 -6.30 7.40 5.91
C TRP A 51 -7.62 8.15 5.75
N GLY A 52 -8.67 7.43 5.37
CA GLY A 52 -10.00 8.01 5.17
C GLY A 52 -10.78 8.11 6.48
N SER A 53 -11.98 8.71 6.40
CA SER A 53 -12.96 8.61 7.48
C SER A 53 -13.30 7.13 7.72
N GLU A 54 -13.51 6.79 9.00
CA GLU A 54 -14.09 5.50 9.41
C GLU A 54 -15.60 5.44 9.15
N GLU A 55 -16.20 6.55 8.72
CA GLU A 55 -17.58 6.60 8.24
C GLU A 55 -17.66 6.01 6.83
N ASN A 56 -18.66 5.14 6.59
CA ASN A 56 -18.92 4.50 5.29
C ASN A 56 -17.81 3.55 4.81
N LEU A 57 -17.41 2.62 5.68
CA LEU A 57 -16.49 1.53 5.33
C LEU A 57 -16.97 0.73 4.12
N LYS A 58 -15.99 0.22 3.36
CA LYS A 58 -16.20 -0.67 2.22
C LYS A 58 -15.69 -2.05 2.57
N VAL A 59 -16.30 -3.05 1.96
CA VAL A 59 -15.98 -4.45 2.22
C VAL A 59 -15.01 -4.96 1.17
N VAL A 60 -13.98 -5.66 1.62
CA VAL A 60 -13.14 -6.53 0.81
C VAL A 60 -13.18 -7.95 1.39
N SER A 61 -12.96 -8.95 0.55
CA SER A 61 -12.80 -10.34 0.99
C SER A 61 -11.32 -10.62 1.18
N VAL A 62 -10.93 -11.06 2.37
CA VAL A 62 -9.56 -11.48 2.69
C VAL A 62 -9.63 -12.93 3.16
N GLU A 63 -9.06 -13.85 2.39
CA GLU A 63 -9.29 -15.29 2.55
C GLU A 63 -10.80 -15.59 2.55
N ASN A 64 -11.28 -16.30 3.56
CA ASN A 64 -12.70 -16.63 3.77
C ASN A 64 -13.43 -15.61 4.66
N PHE A 65 -12.86 -14.42 4.86
CA PHE A 65 -13.38 -13.42 5.77
C PHE A 65 -13.77 -12.13 5.06
N THR A 66 -14.79 -11.49 5.61
CA THR A 66 -15.20 -10.13 5.24
C THR A 66 -14.39 -9.14 6.07
N PHE A 67 -13.70 -8.21 5.41
CA PHE A 67 -12.89 -7.20 6.06
C PHE A 67 -13.36 -5.80 5.66
N GLU A 68 -13.58 -4.93 6.63
CA GLU A 68 -13.99 -3.55 6.41
C GLU A 68 -12.76 -2.65 6.30
N VAL A 69 -12.72 -1.83 5.25
CA VAL A 69 -11.65 -0.89 4.97
C VAL A 69 -12.22 0.51 4.71
N THR A 70 -11.41 1.54 4.94
CA THR A 70 -11.79 2.90 4.55
C THR A 70 -12.00 3.00 3.04
N ILE A 71 -12.81 3.98 2.62
CA ILE A 71 -13.09 4.22 1.20
C ILE A 71 -11.81 4.48 0.39
N ASN A 72 -10.82 5.14 1.00
CA ASN A 72 -9.54 5.45 0.36
C ASN A 72 -8.72 4.19 0.10
N LEU A 73 -8.64 3.29 1.09
CA LEU A 73 -7.93 2.02 0.92
C LEU A 73 -8.65 1.14 -0.10
N HIS A 74 -9.98 1.05 -0.04
CA HIS A 74 -10.75 0.30 -1.04
C HIS A 74 -10.50 0.79 -2.47
N ALA A 75 -10.53 2.11 -2.69
CA ALA A 75 -10.25 2.71 -4.00
C ALA A 75 -8.82 2.42 -4.46
N ALA A 76 -7.83 2.51 -3.56
CA ALA A 76 -6.44 2.17 -3.84
C ALA A 76 -6.31 0.70 -4.27
N LEU A 77 -6.87 -0.24 -3.50
CA LEU A 77 -6.84 -1.68 -3.81
C LEU A 77 -7.49 -1.98 -5.16
N ARG A 78 -8.65 -1.37 -5.45
CA ARG A 78 -9.33 -1.54 -6.74
C ARG A 78 -8.46 -1.03 -7.90
N ARG A 79 -7.82 0.12 -7.73
CA ARG A 79 -6.96 0.70 -8.76
C ARG A 79 -5.68 -0.10 -8.99
N LEU A 80 -5.15 -0.70 -7.93
CA LEU A 80 -3.94 -1.53 -7.96
C LEU A 80 -4.20 -2.93 -8.51
N ARG A 81 -5.43 -3.44 -8.37
CA ARG A 81 -5.85 -4.72 -8.91
C ARG A 81 -5.64 -4.76 -10.42
N LYS A 82 -4.99 -5.83 -10.87
CA LYS A 82 -4.76 -6.08 -12.30
C LYS A 82 -5.79 -7.08 -12.82
N PRO A 83 -6.13 -7.06 -14.12
CA PRO A 83 -7.19 -7.91 -14.66
C PRO A 83 -6.82 -9.40 -14.70
N THR A 84 -5.52 -9.73 -14.77
CA THR A 84 -5.05 -11.09 -15.06
C THR A 84 -3.99 -11.62 -14.11
N GLU A 85 -3.38 -10.77 -13.29
CA GLU A 85 -2.30 -11.16 -12.39
C GLU A 85 -2.54 -10.67 -10.97
N SER A 86 -2.06 -11.46 -10.00
CA SER A 86 -2.07 -11.07 -8.60
C SER A 86 -0.99 -10.02 -8.32
N ARG A 87 -1.21 -9.22 -7.26
CA ARG A 87 -0.28 -8.19 -6.83
C ARG A 87 -0.06 -8.26 -5.34
N SER A 88 1.19 -8.43 -4.92
CA SER A 88 1.59 -8.48 -3.51
C SER A 88 1.93 -7.09 -3.00
N ILE A 89 1.15 -6.59 -2.05
CA ILE A 89 1.36 -5.28 -1.45
C ILE A 89 1.38 -5.37 0.08
N TRP A 90 2.06 -4.45 0.73
CA TRP A 90 1.94 -4.21 2.15
C TRP A 90 1.06 -2.97 2.37
N ALA A 91 0.01 -3.13 3.17
CA ALA A 91 -0.89 -2.05 3.59
C ALA A 91 -1.18 -2.22 5.09
N ASP A 92 -0.70 -1.29 5.90
CA ASP A 92 -0.75 -1.29 7.36
C ASP A 92 -2.10 -1.71 7.96
N ALA A 93 -3.22 -1.17 7.45
CA ALA A 93 -4.56 -1.42 7.97
C ALA A 93 -5.01 -2.89 7.89
N ILE A 94 -4.45 -3.69 6.98
CA ILE A 94 -4.80 -5.11 6.79
C ILE A 94 -3.62 -6.03 7.11
N CYS A 95 -2.38 -5.60 6.88
CA CYS A 95 -1.21 -6.46 7.11
C CYS A 95 -0.85 -6.56 8.60
N ILE A 96 -1.20 -5.54 9.39
CA ILE A 96 -1.05 -5.51 10.84
C ILE A 96 -2.41 -5.74 11.49
N ASN A 97 -2.47 -6.65 12.46
CA ASN A 97 -3.62 -6.82 13.33
C ASN A 97 -3.81 -5.58 14.22
N GLN A 98 -4.67 -4.66 13.78
CA GLN A 98 -4.90 -3.38 14.45
C GLN A 98 -5.47 -3.49 15.88
N GLN A 99 -6.01 -4.65 16.24
CA GLN A 99 -6.58 -4.94 17.56
C GLN A 99 -5.57 -5.58 18.53
N ASP A 100 -4.38 -5.96 18.05
CA ASP A 100 -3.31 -6.56 18.86
C ASP A 100 -2.22 -5.52 19.14
N ILE A 101 -2.19 -5.04 20.39
CA ILE A 101 -1.24 -4.02 20.85
C ILE A 101 0.20 -4.56 20.81
N GLU A 102 0.41 -5.83 21.16
CA GLU A 102 1.73 -6.45 21.13
C GLU A 102 2.23 -6.55 19.69
N GLU A 103 1.37 -6.98 18.76
CA GLU A 103 1.69 -6.97 17.33
C GLU A 103 2.11 -5.59 16.82
N LYS A 104 1.32 -4.57 17.14
CA LYS A 104 1.63 -3.19 16.74
C LYS A 104 2.97 -2.72 17.30
N ASN A 105 3.28 -3.05 18.56
CA ASN A 105 4.50 -2.61 19.21
C ASN A 105 5.77 -3.10 18.50
N TYR A 106 5.77 -4.30 17.92
CA TYR A 106 6.93 -4.78 17.15
C TYR A 106 6.83 -4.52 15.63
N GLN A 107 5.64 -4.36 15.04
CA GLN A 107 5.50 -4.01 13.62
C GLN A 107 5.87 -2.54 13.34
N LEU A 108 5.51 -1.61 14.24
CA LEU A 108 5.76 -0.17 14.04
C LEU A 108 7.26 0.19 13.83
N PRO A 109 8.22 -0.43 14.54
CA PRO A 109 9.65 -0.30 14.25
C PRO A 109 10.05 -0.80 12.85
N LEU A 110 9.38 -1.81 12.30
CA LEU A 110 9.70 -2.39 11.00
C LEU A 110 9.24 -1.56 9.82
N VAL A 111 8.26 -0.65 9.99
CA VAL A 111 7.67 0.14 8.90
C VAL A 111 8.73 0.82 8.03
N GLY A 112 9.77 1.42 8.63
CA GLY A 112 10.84 2.05 7.85
C GLY A 112 11.60 1.06 6.95
N ARG A 113 11.86 -0.16 7.45
CA ARG A 113 12.46 -1.25 6.65
C ARG A 113 11.52 -1.71 5.55
N ILE A 114 10.24 -1.93 5.85
CA ILE A 114 9.23 -2.37 4.88
C ILE A 114 9.17 -1.42 3.68
N TYR A 115 9.15 -0.11 3.91
CA TYR A 115 9.15 0.87 2.82
C TYR A 115 10.48 0.95 2.05
N THR A 116 11.61 0.68 2.72
CA THR A 116 12.94 0.74 2.10
C THR A 116 13.24 -0.53 1.27
N GLU A 117 12.79 -1.69 1.74
CA GLU A 117 13.02 -2.99 1.13
C GLU A 117 11.92 -3.37 0.11
N ALA A 118 10.85 -2.59 0.02
CA ALA A 118 9.83 -2.77 -1.01
C ALA A 118 10.39 -2.48 -2.41
N THR A 119 9.99 -3.28 -3.40
CA THR A 119 10.33 -3.08 -4.82
C THR A 119 9.85 -1.71 -5.30
N ASN A 120 8.61 -1.37 -4.94
CA ASN A 120 8.01 -0.07 -5.21
C ASN A 120 7.28 0.45 -3.98
N VAL A 121 7.26 1.76 -3.79
CA VAL A 121 6.36 2.44 -2.87
C VAL A 121 5.27 3.11 -3.68
N VAL A 122 4.06 2.59 -3.60
CA VAL A 122 2.88 3.17 -4.24
C VAL A 122 2.27 4.22 -3.32
N VAL A 123 2.15 5.46 -3.80
CA VAL A 123 1.49 6.56 -3.11
C VAL A 123 0.12 6.82 -3.75
N TRP A 124 -0.96 6.57 -3.01
CA TRP A 124 -2.33 6.82 -3.46
C TRP A 124 -2.87 8.15 -2.93
N LEU A 125 -3.13 9.10 -3.84
CA LEU A 125 -3.62 10.44 -3.49
C LEU A 125 -5.16 10.54 -3.44
N GLY A 126 -5.86 9.46 -3.75
CA GLY A 126 -7.33 9.45 -3.87
C GLY A 126 -7.85 9.79 -5.26
N GLU A 127 -9.17 9.79 -5.37
CA GLU A 127 -9.89 10.04 -6.63
C GLU A 127 -10.05 11.53 -6.96
N LYS A 128 -9.88 12.40 -5.95
CA LYS A 128 -10.01 13.85 -6.16
C LYS A 128 -8.84 14.40 -6.96
N LYS A 129 -9.14 15.38 -7.81
CA LYS A 129 -8.17 16.13 -8.61
C LYS A 129 -7.24 16.89 -7.68
N VAL A 130 -6.05 16.37 -7.41
CA VAL A 130 -5.02 17.10 -6.67
C VAL A 130 -4.37 18.07 -7.65
N SER A 131 -4.68 19.36 -7.52
CA SER A 131 -4.11 20.43 -8.37
C SER A 131 -2.63 20.67 -8.08
N THR A 132 -2.12 20.25 -6.92
CA THR A 132 -0.74 20.43 -6.50
C THR A 132 -0.21 19.15 -5.82
N VAL A 133 0.31 18.21 -6.61
CA VAL A 133 0.85 16.92 -6.13
C VAL A 133 2.02 17.13 -5.16
N SER A 134 2.79 18.21 -5.32
CA SER A 134 3.99 18.51 -4.52
C SER A 134 3.70 18.82 -3.03
N GLU A 135 2.49 19.27 -2.68
CA GLU A 135 2.15 19.63 -1.28
C GLU A 135 1.74 18.43 -0.43
N LEU A 136 1.21 17.37 -1.05
CA LEU A 136 0.74 16.16 -0.35
C LEU A 136 1.83 15.08 -0.21
N ILE A 137 2.85 15.12 -1.07
CA ILE A 137 3.98 14.18 -1.04
C ILE A 137 4.65 14.16 0.36
N PRO A 138 4.99 15.29 1.00
CA PRO A 138 5.57 15.28 2.33
C PRO A 138 4.68 14.60 3.38
N GLN A 139 3.35 14.76 3.32
CA GLN A 139 2.43 14.18 4.32
C GLN A 139 2.31 12.66 4.19
N LEU A 140 2.38 12.14 2.97
CA LEU A 140 2.32 10.70 2.68
C LEU A 140 3.66 9.99 2.86
N LEU A 141 4.76 10.74 2.75
CA LEU A 141 6.12 10.25 3.00
C LEU A 141 6.53 10.28 4.49
N ILE A 142 5.80 10.98 5.37
CA ILE A 142 6.05 10.95 6.82
C ILE A 142 5.92 9.53 7.40
N GLN A 143 5.01 8.70 6.87
CA GLN A 143 4.91 7.29 7.25
C GLN A 143 6.13 6.46 6.81
N CYS A 144 6.83 6.88 5.76
CA CYS A 144 7.93 6.12 5.17
C CYS A 144 9.24 6.27 5.97
N ARG A 145 9.36 7.26 6.86
CA ARG A 145 10.59 7.54 7.62
C ARG A 145 11.87 7.62 6.74
N LEU A 146 11.72 7.90 5.45
CA LEU A 146 12.81 8.01 4.48
C LEU A 146 13.44 9.40 4.65
N ARG A 147 14.61 9.46 5.30
CA ARG A 147 15.24 10.73 5.68
C ARG A 147 15.92 11.50 4.53
N GLU A 148 16.04 10.93 3.32
CA GLU A 148 16.87 11.51 2.26
C GLU A 148 16.28 11.37 0.83
N CYS A 149 14.97 11.60 0.65
CA CYS A 149 14.35 11.57 -0.68
C CYS A 149 14.33 12.97 -1.32
N HIS A 150 15.07 13.16 -2.42
CA HIS A 150 14.92 14.33 -3.29
C HIS A 150 13.77 14.09 -4.29
N VAL A 151 12.76 14.94 -4.27
CA VAL A 151 11.56 14.83 -5.13
C VAL A 151 11.82 15.55 -6.45
N HIS A 152 11.86 14.84 -7.58
CA HIS A 152 11.87 15.45 -8.91
C HIS A 152 10.56 15.14 -9.65
N VAL A 153 9.68 16.15 -9.77
CA VAL A 153 8.40 16.03 -10.49
C VAL A 153 8.57 16.54 -11.93
N PRO A 154 8.44 15.70 -12.97
CA PRO A 154 8.51 16.19 -14.34
C PRO A 154 7.28 17.06 -14.68
N PRO A 155 7.42 18.09 -15.53
CA PRO A 155 6.32 18.98 -15.91
C PRO A 155 5.21 18.22 -16.67
N LEU A 156 3.95 18.52 -16.29
CA LEU A 156 2.70 17.87 -16.72
C LEU A 156 2.44 17.86 -18.25
N SER A 157 3.25 18.56 -19.04
CA SER A 157 3.07 18.71 -20.49
C SER A 157 3.47 17.47 -21.33
N CYS A 158 4.06 16.43 -20.72
CA CYS A 158 4.64 15.31 -21.46
C CYS A 158 3.81 14.00 -21.44
N ALA A 159 2.71 13.91 -20.68
CA ALA A 159 1.94 12.66 -20.52
C ALA A 159 0.84 12.51 -21.58
N ASN A 160 1.10 11.75 -22.65
CA ASN A 160 0.15 11.52 -23.73
C ASN A 160 -0.70 10.24 -23.51
N ARG A 161 -2.02 10.45 -23.53
CA ARG A 161 -3.15 9.53 -23.78
C ARG A 161 -3.01 8.06 -23.30
N TYR A 162 -3.84 7.77 -22.29
CA TYR A 162 -3.98 6.57 -21.45
C TYR A 162 -3.04 6.55 -20.23
N LYS A 163 -3.65 6.55 -19.03
CA LYS A 163 -3.04 6.23 -17.72
C LYS A 163 -2.17 7.36 -17.15
N ALA A 164 -2.71 8.11 -16.19
CA ALA A 164 -1.97 9.07 -15.37
C ALA A 164 -0.99 8.33 -14.43
N PHE A 165 0.08 7.79 -15.01
CA PHE A 165 1.34 7.59 -14.32
C PHE A 165 2.05 8.94 -14.38
N ILE A 166 2.15 9.65 -13.26
CA ILE A 166 3.27 10.58 -13.10
C ILE A 166 4.34 9.73 -12.40
N PRO A 167 5.28 9.10 -13.13
CA PRO A 167 6.44 8.55 -12.48
C PRO A 167 7.19 9.73 -11.86
N VAL A 168 7.00 9.91 -10.56
CA VAL A 168 7.94 10.69 -9.76
C VAL A 168 8.98 9.66 -9.35
N GLU A 169 9.99 9.44 -10.19
CA GLU A 169 11.12 8.59 -9.84
C GLU A 169 11.87 9.25 -8.67
N ILE A 170 11.52 8.82 -7.47
CA ILE A 170 12.31 9.07 -6.28
C ILE A 170 13.09 7.79 -6.07
N SER A 171 14.25 7.68 -6.72
CA SER A 171 15.20 6.63 -6.41
C SER A 171 15.79 6.96 -5.05
N THR A 172 15.32 6.29 -4.00
CA THR A 172 16.27 5.88 -2.97
C THR A 172 17.15 4.80 -3.59
N ALA A 173 18.29 4.48 -2.99
CA ALA A 173 19.21 3.49 -3.56
C ALA A 173 18.59 2.09 -3.80
N GLN A 174 17.33 1.83 -3.38
CA GLN A 174 16.71 0.50 -3.37
C GLN A 174 15.20 0.44 -3.74
N ALA A 175 14.44 1.54 -3.79
CA ALA A 175 12.99 1.49 -4.08
C ALA A 175 12.53 2.59 -5.05
N THR A 176 11.55 2.27 -5.91
CA THR A 176 10.91 3.23 -6.82
C THR A 176 9.60 3.75 -6.25
N ILE A 177 9.40 5.07 -6.19
CA ILE A 177 8.12 5.66 -5.76
C ILE A 177 7.18 5.83 -6.97
N ILE A 178 5.94 5.35 -6.83
CA ILE A 178 4.90 5.42 -7.87
C ILE A 178 3.72 6.20 -7.31
N VAL A 179 3.44 7.38 -7.86
CA VAL A 179 2.30 8.20 -7.44
C VAL A 179 1.09 7.90 -8.32
N LEU A 180 -0.04 7.54 -7.70
CA LEU A 180 -1.30 7.22 -8.36
C LEU A 180 -2.40 8.20 -7.96
N THR A 181 -3.19 8.61 -8.95
CA THR A 181 -4.41 9.42 -8.80
C THR A 181 -5.56 8.78 -9.58
N GLY A 182 -6.81 9.05 -9.18
CA GLY A 182 -8.00 8.48 -9.82
C GLY A 182 -8.48 9.14 -11.12
N GLN A 183 -7.60 9.84 -11.86
CA GLN A 183 -7.96 10.57 -13.10
C GLN A 183 -7.77 9.77 -14.38
#